data_AF-A0A958XZ56-F1
#
_entry.id   AF-A0A958XZ56-F1
#
_cell.length_a   1.000
_cell.length_b   1.000
_cell.length_c   1.000
_cell.angle_alpha   90.00
_cell.angle_beta   90.00
_cell.angle_gamma   90.00
#
_symmetry.space_group_name_H-M   'P 1'
#
loop_
_entity.id
_entity.type
_entity.pdbx_description
1 polymer ?
#
loop_
_entity_poly.entity_id
_entity_poly.type
_entity_poly.pdbx_seq_one_letter_code
_entity_poly.pdbx_strand_id
1 'polypeptide(L)' 'RSPGDGQVDFAAIFSKLSRYDYDGWAVLEWECCIKDAEQGAREGAPFISDHIIQVAERAFDDFAGADVDEDFLRKIIGL' A
#
# COMPACT_ATOMS: atom_id res chain seq x y z
N ARG A 1 20.77 1.66 9.64
CA ARG A 1 20.00 2.49 10.59
C ARG A 1 18.71 1.74 10.88
N SER A 2 18.06 1.92 12.04
CA SER A 2 16.75 1.28 12.25
C SER A 2 15.65 2.01 11.46
N PRO A 3 14.78 1.29 10.73
CA PRO A 3 13.59 1.87 10.11
C PRO A 3 12.72 2.58 11.15
N GLY A 4 12.12 3.72 10.79
CA GLY A 4 11.30 4.54 11.70
C GLY A 4 12.06 5.54 12.58
N ASP A 5 13.37 5.33 12.83
CA ASP A 5 14.18 6.24 13.66
C ASP A 5 14.77 7.43 12.84
N GLY A 6 14.25 7.69 11.65
CA GLY A 6 14.79 8.67 10.71
C GLY A 6 13.73 9.45 9.95
N GLN A 7 14.14 10.13 8.88
CA GLN A 7 13.29 11.03 8.09
C GLN A 7 12.88 10.42 6.73
N VAL A 8 13.17 9.14 6.51
CA VAL A 8 12.81 8.45 5.27
C VAL A 8 11.29 8.25 5.24
N ASP A 9 10.67 8.68 4.15
CA ASP A 9 9.23 8.50 3.91
C ASP A 9 8.94 7.10 3.36
N PHE A 10 8.86 6.13 4.26
CA PHE A 10 8.57 4.73 3.89
C PHE A 10 7.15 4.58 3.32
N ALA A 11 6.17 5.34 3.80
CA ALA A 11 4.80 5.28 3.28
C ALA A 11 4.74 5.64 1.79
N ALA A 12 5.42 6.72 1.38
CA ALA A 12 5.49 7.10 -0.03
C ALA A 12 6.26 6.08 -0.89
N ILE A 13 7.33 5.46 -0.35
CA ILE A 13 8.10 4.44 -1.06
C ILE A 13 7.25 3.20 -1.31
N PHE A 14 6.64 2.62 -0.29
CA PHE A 14 5.81 1.41 -0.43
C PHE A 14 4.57 1.68 -1.29
N SER A 15 3.97 2.86 -1.21
CA SER A 15 2.88 3.28 -2.10
C SER A 15 3.30 3.29 -3.57
N LYS A 16 4.51 3.80 -3.88
CA LYS A 16 5.04 3.81 -5.25
C LYS A 16 5.36 2.41 -5.74
N LEU A 17 6.03 1.58 -4.92
CA LEU A 17 6.35 0.20 -5.29
C LEU A 17 5.07 -0.59 -5.61
N SER A 18 4.04 -0.43 -4.78
CA SER A 18 2.73 -1.05 -5.00
C SER A 18 2.05 -0.54 -6.27
N ARG A 19 2.13 0.77 -6.55
CA ARG A 19 1.58 1.37 -7.79
C ARG A 19 2.23 0.81 -9.05
N TYR A 20 3.52 0.48 -8.99
CA TYR A 20 4.27 -0.04 -10.15
C TYR A 20 4.31 -1.56 -10.22
N ASP A 21 3.52 -2.26 -9.39
CA ASP A 21 3.46 -3.72 -9.34
C ASP A 21 4.86 -4.35 -9.18
N TYR A 22 5.67 -3.75 -8.30
CA TYR A 22 7.00 -4.28 -8.02
C TYR A 22 6.89 -5.52 -7.12
N ASP A 23 7.36 -6.65 -7.62
CA ASP A 23 7.23 -7.99 -7.02
C ASP A 23 8.45 -8.45 -6.19
N GLY A 24 9.42 -7.56 -5.99
CA GLY A 24 10.63 -7.86 -5.25
C GLY A 24 10.45 -7.93 -3.73
N TRP A 25 11.47 -8.46 -3.04
CA TRP A 25 11.48 -8.59 -1.59
C TRP A 25 11.81 -7.27 -0.90
N ALA A 26 11.08 -6.95 0.17
CA ALA A 26 11.47 -5.90 1.11
C ALA A 26 12.50 -6.44 2.11
N VAL A 27 13.78 -6.25 1.80
CA VAL A 27 14.91 -6.74 2.62
C VAL A 27 15.43 -5.65 3.55
N LEU A 28 15.67 -6.01 4.82
CA LEU A 28 16.27 -5.11 5.80
C LEU A 28 17.80 -5.26 5.79
N GLU A 29 18.49 -4.29 5.21
CA GLU A 29 19.92 -4.06 5.47
C GLU A 29 20.05 -3.10 6.65
N TRP A 30 20.76 -3.53 7.71
CA TRP A 30 20.70 -2.86 9.00
C TRP A 30 22.09 -2.52 9.56
N GLU A 31 22.17 -1.33 10.16
CA GLU A 31 23.32 -0.85 10.91
C GLU A 31 22.81 0.05 12.06
N CYS A 32 23.36 -0.04 13.25
CA CYS A 32 23.09 0.93 14.32
C CYS A 32 24.25 0.91 15.30
N CYS A 33 24.63 2.07 15.83
CA CYS A 33 25.67 2.16 16.86
C CYS A 33 25.10 2.11 18.29
N ILE A 34 23.77 2.06 18.45
CA ILE A 34 23.10 2.11 19.76
C ILE A 34 22.38 0.79 20.07
N LYS A 35 21.51 0.34 19.17
CA LYS A 35 20.74 -0.91 19.31
C LYS A 35 21.62 -2.10 18.92
N ASP A 36 21.33 -3.27 19.47
CA ASP A 36 21.93 -4.52 19.01
C ASP A 36 21.18 -5.10 17.79
N ALA A 37 21.76 -6.13 17.17
CA ALA A 37 21.21 -6.73 15.96
C ALA A 37 19.88 -7.45 16.20
N GLU A 38 19.67 -8.04 17.38
CA GLU A 38 18.44 -8.77 17.69
C GLU A 38 17.28 -7.80 17.88
N GLN A 39 17.50 -6.70 18.61
CA GLN A 39 16.55 -5.61 18.74
C GLN A 39 16.23 -5.01 17.36
N GLY A 40 17.25 -4.74 16.54
CA GLY A 40 17.08 -4.22 15.18
C GLY A 40 16.21 -5.11 14.30
N ALA A 41 16.43 -6.42 14.34
CA ALA A 41 15.61 -7.39 13.60
C ALA A 41 14.18 -7.46 14.14
N ARG A 42 14.02 -7.48 15.47
CA ARG A 42 12.72 -7.58 16.16
C ARG A 42 11.82 -6.38 15.88
N GLU A 43 12.39 -5.19 15.77
CA GLU A 43 11.67 -3.96 15.44
C GLU A 43 11.47 -3.79 13.92
N GLY A 44 12.49 -4.13 13.11
CA GLY A 44 12.47 -3.88 11.67
C GLY A 44 11.55 -4.82 10.88
N ALA A 45 11.43 -6.09 11.28
CA ALA A 45 10.55 -7.05 10.62
C ALA A 45 9.06 -6.64 10.65
N PRO A 46 8.45 -6.34 11.82
CA PRO A 46 7.07 -5.86 11.85
C PRO A 46 6.93 -4.50 11.17
N PHE A 47 7.90 -3.58 11.31
CA PHE A 47 7.86 -2.30 10.60
C PHE A 47 7.72 -2.48 9.09
N ILE A 48 8.49 -3.37 8.47
CA ILE A 48 8.37 -3.66 7.03
C ILE A 48 7.01 -4.29 6.72
N SER A 49 6.58 -5.27 7.51
CA SER A 49 5.29 -5.95 7.33
C SER A 49 4.12 -4.96 7.33
N ASP A 50 4.12 -3.99 8.24
CA ASP A 50 3.06 -2.99 8.38
C ASP A 50 3.00 -2.00 7.21
N HIS A 51 4.08 -1.88 6.43
CA HIS A 51 4.14 -1.03 5.23
C HIS A 51 3.77 -1.77 3.94
N ILE A 52 3.69 -3.10 3.94
CA ILE A 52 3.29 -3.87 2.76
C ILE A 52 1.81 -3.62 2.48
N ILE A 53 1.50 -3.17 1.27
CA ILE A 53 0.14 -2.81 0.86
C ILE A 53 -0.49 -3.97 0.10
N GLN A 54 -1.65 -4.43 0.57
CA GLN A 54 -2.53 -5.27 -0.22
C GLN A 54 -3.20 -4.40 -1.30
N VAL A 55 -2.79 -4.57 -2.55
CA VAL A 55 -3.31 -3.80 -3.69
C VAL A 55 -4.77 -4.19 -3.97
N ALA A 56 -5.60 -3.20 -4.28
CA ALA A 56 -7.00 -3.43 -4.63
C ALA A 56 -7.12 -4.18 -5.97
N GLU A 57 -7.97 -5.21 -6.01
CA GLU A 57 -8.19 -6.05 -7.20
C GLU A 57 -9.02 -5.37 -8.30
N ARG A 58 -9.69 -4.25 -7.98
CA ARG A 58 -10.62 -3.56 -8.88
C ARG A 58 -10.31 -2.08 -8.93
N ALA A 59 -10.57 -1.49 -10.10
CA ALA A 59 -10.48 -0.05 -10.25
C ALA A 59 -11.56 0.64 -9.41
N PHE A 60 -11.24 1.82 -8.89
CA PHE A 60 -12.18 2.61 -8.10
C PHE A 60 -13.44 2.98 -8.91
N ASP A 61 -13.29 3.26 -10.20
CA ASP A 61 -14.38 3.69 -11.08
C ASP A 61 -15.36 2.57 -11.44
N ASP A 62 -14.99 1.30 -11.24
CA ASP A 62 -15.88 0.15 -11.49
C ASP A 62 -17.07 0.09 -10.50
N PHE A 63 -17.04 0.87 -9.41
CA PHE A 63 -18.18 1.03 -8.52
C PHE A 63 -19.35 1.80 -9.15
N ALA A 64 -19.08 2.67 -10.13
CA ALA A 64 -20.11 3.46 -10.81
C ALA A 64 -20.81 2.71 -11.95
N GLY A 65 -20.27 1.55 -12.37
CA GLY A 65 -20.81 0.71 -13.44
C GLY A 65 -21.86 -0.29 -12.93
N ALA A 66 -22.90 0.17 -12.24
CA ALA A 66 -24.11 -0.66 -12.10
C ALA A 66 -24.73 -0.83 -13.50
N ASP A 67 -25.34 -2.00 -13.76
CA ASP A 67 -26.04 -2.27 -15.02
C ASP A 67 -27.03 -1.12 -15.30
N VAL A 68 -26.89 -0.49 -16.47
CA VAL A 68 -27.66 0.69 -16.81
C VAL A 68 -29.07 0.25 -17.20
N ASP A 69 -30.02 0.43 -16.29
CA ASP A 69 -31.44 0.25 -16.59
C ASP A 69 -31.94 1.44 -17.42
N GLU A 70 -31.92 1.27 -18.75
CA GLU A 70 -32.40 2.28 -19.69
C GLU A 70 -33.87 2.64 -19.47
N ASP A 71 -34.71 1.71 -19.01
CA ASP A 71 -36.14 1.97 -18.79
C ASP A 71 -36.34 2.78 -17.50
N PHE A 72 -35.54 2.54 -16.46
CA PHE A 72 -35.49 3.40 -15.28
C PHE A 72 -35.01 4.81 -15.62
N LEU A 73 -33.98 4.94 -16.47
CA LEU A 73 -33.47 6.25 -16.91
C LEU A 73 -34.51 7.02 -17.74
N ARG A 74 -35.19 6.35 -18.69
CA ARG A 74 -36.28 6.94 -19.49
C ARG A 74 -37.39 7.49 -18.59
N LYS A 75 -37.78 6.72 -17.56
CA LYS A 75 -38.79 7.12 -16.59
C LYS A 75 -38.39 8.32 -15.74
N ILE A 76 -37.12 8.47 -15.39
CA ILE A 76 -36.59 9.64 -14.66
C ILE A 76 -36.64 10.91 -15.51
N ILE A 77 -36.34 10.81 -16.81
CA ILE A 77 -36.29 11.96 -17.72
C ILE A 77 -37.63 12.23 -18.44
N GLY A 78 -38.67 11.46 -18.12
CA GLY A 78 -40.03 11.66 -18.63
C GLY A 78 -40.24 11.20 -20.07
N LEU A 79 -39.45 10.22 -20.53
CA LEU A 79 -39.61 9.52 -21.82
C LEU A 79 -40.34 8.18 -21.65
#